data_AF-A0A4R2JFF1-F1
#
_entry.id   AF-A0A4R2JFF1-F1
#
_cell.length_a   1.000
_cell.length_b   1.000
_cell.length_c   1.000
_cell.angle_alpha   90.00
_cell.angle_beta   90.00
_cell.angle_gamma   90.00
#
_symmetry.space_group_name_H-M   'P 1'
#
loop_
_entity.id
_entity.type
_entity.pdbx_description
1 polymer ?
#
loop_
_entity_poly.entity_id
_entity_poly.type
_entity_poly.pdbx_seq_one_letter_code
_entity_poly.pdbx_strand_id
1 'polypeptide(L)'
;MALGDERELVPLGVGFDITKRGYSKMQVEEHLERVDGELRLLAADRDAAVSQAADLARQLEIARSEIDDMRGQVERLSLPPTTLEGLSERLQRMLRLAQDEATETKARAEAEAGHIRAKAETDANALRARYEEMLRGLDVRRAEMEAEHREVIAKARADATALTTAAEQERARLDAESEQRRAQVEEDFEIAMASRRTESMRALAEQEATSKADAERRVREATEEANRRRHDALTESKARLQEASEEAHRRVREATDEANRRISHAAQRVAALRQLRTRVANQLRQARSLIQDADVVLTNATPVLDPLPEERTPQDEAPTKKVTPPKVTTVSQTEAAGGPPKEPWEPAEPDEAAETIEVPKPTPNRRP
;
A
#
# COMPACT_ATOMS: atom_id res chain seq x y z
N MET A 1 -5.97 -66.35 -152.32
CA MET A 1 -6.39 -65.58 -153.51
C MET A 1 -6.19 -64.10 -153.18
N ALA A 2 -5.65 -63.24 -154.05
CA ALA A 2 -5.01 -63.52 -155.34
C ALA A 2 -4.00 -62.42 -155.70
N LEU A 3 -3.05 -62.78 -156.57
CA LEU A 3 -2.46 -62.02 -157.69
C LEU A 3 -2.63 -60.48 -157.68
N GLY A 4 -1.52 -59.74 -157.80
CA GLY A 4 -1.55 -58.32 -158.13
C GLY A 4 -0.17 -57.65 -158.15
N ASP A 5 0.47 -57.65 -159.31
CA ASP A 5 1.48 -56.69 -159.77
C ASP A 5 2.57 -56.22 -158.78
N GLU A 6 3.69 -56.96 -158.74
CA GLU A 6 5.01 -56.36 -158.50
C GLU A 6 5.38 -55.45 -159.68
N ARG A 7 4.71 -54.29 -159.80
CA ARG A 7 5.19 -53.20 -160.64
C ARG A 7 6.41 -52.60 -159.96
N GLU A 8 7.58 -52.98 -160.45
CA GLU A 8 8.83 -52.25 -160.25
C GLU A 8 8.60 -50.80 -160.66
N LEU A 9 8.30 -49.95 -159.67
CA LEU A 9 8.10 -48.52 -159.85
C LEU A 9 9.47 -47.86 -160.07
N VAL A 10 10.00 -48.06 -161.27
CA VAL A 10 11.12 -47.28 -161.82
C VAL A 10 10.86 -45.81 -161.48
N PRO A 11 11.77 -45.12 -160.77
CA PRO A 11 11.57 -43.73 -160.41
C PRO A 11 11.50 -42.86 -161.67
N LEU A 12 10.27 -42.59 -162.13
CA LEU A 12 9.98 -41.50 -163.05
C LEU A 12 10.42 -40.23 -162.35
N GLY A 13 11.57 -39.70 -162.75
CA GLY A 13 12.20 -38.57 -162.06
C GLY A 13 11.24 -37.39 -162.00
N VAL A 14 10.78 -37.05 -160.79
CA VAL A 14 9.75 -36.02 -160.53
C VAL A 14 10.28 -34.59 -160.68
N GLY A 15 11.10 -34.36 -161.69
CA GLY A 15 11.53 -33.03 -162.11
C GLY A 15 10.45 -32.35 -162.97
N PHE A 16 10.26 -31.06 -162.76
CA PHE A 16 9.38 -30.24 -163.60
C PHE A 16 10.10 -29.80 -164.89
N ASP A 17 9.37 -29.79 -166.01
CA ASP A 17 9.89 -29.30 -167.29
C ASP A 17 10.25 -27.81 -167.26
N ILE A 18 11.45 -27.47 -167.74
CA ILE A 18 11.97 -26.10 -167.71
C ILE A 18 11.42 -25.31 -168.89
N THR A 19 10.57 -24.32 -168.62
CA THR A 19 10.00 -23.42 -169.63
C THR A 19 10.50 -21.98 -169.49
N LYS A 20 10.51 -21.22 -170.60
CA LYS A 20 11.17 -19.90 -170.71
C LYS A 20 10.62 -18.79 -169.78
N ARG A 21 9.51 -19.04 -169.07
CA ARG A 21 8.92 -18.16 -168.04
C ARG A 21 8.32 -18.98 -166.87
N GLY A 22 8.94 -20.11 -166.51
CA GLY A 22 8.51 -20.96 -165.40
C GLY A 22 8.80 -20.37 -164.01
N TYR A 23 8.35 -21.08 -162.96
CA TYR A 23 8.67 -20.76 -161.57
C TYR A 23 10.16 -20.91 -161.27
N SER A 24 10.66 -20.21 -160.24
CA SER A 24 12.04 -20.35 -159.78
C SER A 24 12.26 -21.75 -159.24
N LYS A 25 13.16 -22.53 -159.87
CA LYS A 25 13.49 -23.91 -159.47
C LYS A 25 13.76 -24.02 -157.96
N MET A 26 14.58 -23.11 -157.42
CA MET A 26 14.94 -23.07 -156.00
C MET A 26 13.72 -22.90 -155.08
N GLN A 27 12.75 -22.06 -155.45
CA GLN A 27 11.53 -21.86 -154.66
C GLN A 27 10.57 -23.06 -154.74
N VAL A 28 10.59 -23.79 -155.85
CA VAL A 28 9.80 -25.03 -156.01
C VAL A 28 10.43 -26.18 -155.22
N GLU A 29 11.77 -26.30 -155.24
CA GLU A 29 12.50 -27.27 -154.42
C GLU A 29 12.31 -26.99 -152.92
N GLU A 30 12.46 -25.73 -152.47
CA GLU A 30 12.17 -25.30 -151.09
C GLU A 30 10.69 -25.55 -150.71
N HIS A 31 9.76 -25.39 -151.64
CA HIS A 31 8.35 -25.67 -151.38
C HIS A 31 8.06 -27.16 -151.27
N LEU A 32 8.64 -28.00 -152.14
CA LEU A 32 8.51 -29.45 -152.03
C LEU A 32 9.19 -30.00 -150.77
N GLU A 33 10.37 -29.52 -150.40
CA GLU A 33 11.04 -29.95 -149.16
C GLU A 33 10.19 -29.65 -147.91
N ARG A 34 9.48 -28.51 -147.89
CA ARG A 34 8.51 -28.19 -146.84
C ARG A 34 7.29 -29.11 -146.85
N VAL A 35 6.70 -29.38 -148.02
CA VAL A 35 5.54 -30.28 -148.15
C VAL A 35 5.91 -31.73 -147.80
N ASP A 36 7.11 -32.20 -148.16
CA ASP A 36 7.66 -33.48 -147.72
C ASP A 36 7.86 -33.51 -146.19
N GLY A 37 8.29 -32.39 -145.59
CA GLY A 37 8.36 -32.22 -144.14
C GLY A 37 6.98 -32.30 -143.46
N GLU A 38 6.00 -31.58 -144.00
CA GLU A 38 4.59 -31.59 -143.54
C GLU A 38 3.95 -32.98 -143.70
N LEU A 39 4.21 -33.70 -144.79
CA LEU A 39 3.74 -35.06 -145.02
C LEU A 39 4.42 -36.07 -144.08
N ARG A 40 5.71 -35.92 -143.79
CA ARG A 40 6.42 -36.75 -142.78
C ARG A 40 5.89 -36.50 -141.37
N LEU A 41 5.59 -35.24 -141.02
CA LEU A 41 4.96 -34.88 -139.76
C LEU A 41 3.55 -35.50 -139.66
N LEU A 42 2.70 -35.31 -140.67
CA LEU A 42 1.35 -35.88 -140.71
C LEU A 42 1.35 -37.42 -140.67
N ALA A 43 2.34 -38.07 -141.29
CA ALA A 43 2.52 -39.52 -141.19
C ALA A 43 2.90 -39.95 -139.76
N ALA A 44 3.81 -39.22 -139.10
CA ALA A 44 4.18 -39.48 -137.71
C ALA A 44 3.00 -39.25 -136.74
N ASP A 45 2.23 -38.18 -136.94
CA ASP A 45 1.02 -37.87 -136.16
C ASP A 45 -0.06 -38.94 -136.35
N ARG A 46 -0.28 -39.41 -137.59
CA ARG A 46 -1.17 -40.53 -137.91
C ARG A 46 -0.72 -41.80 -137.19
N ASP A 47 0.56 -42.15 -137.26
CA ASP A 47 1.07 -43.40 -136.70
C ASP A 47 1.09 -43.37 -135.16
N ALA A 48 1.34 -42.20 -134.56
CA ALA A 48 1.13 -41.95 -133.14
C ALA A 48 -0.34 -42.12 -132.72
N ALA A 49 -1.28 -41.54 -133.49
CA ALA A 49 -2.71 -41.69 -133.24
C ALA A 49 -3.20 -43.15 -133.40
N VAL A 50 -2.65 -43.89 -134.37
CA VAL A 50 -2.93 -45.34 -134.54
C VAL A 50 -2.39 -46.15 -133.36
N SER A 51 -1.20 -45.83 -132.83
CA SER A 51 -0.70 -46.46 -131.60
C SER A 51 -1.60 -46.17 -130.41
N GLN A 52 -1.97 -44.89 -130.20
CA GLN A 52 -2.86 -44.49 -129.11
C GLN A 52 -4.24 -45.18 -129.21
N ALA A 53 -4.80 -45.32 -130.41
CA ALA A 53 -6.04 -46.06 -130.64
C ALA A 53 -5.88 -47.55 -130.29
N ALA A 54 -4.74 -48.18 -130.61
CA ALA A 54 -4.46 -49.56 -130.25
C ALA A 54 -4.22 -49.76 -128.74
N ASP A 55 -3.60 -48.78 -128.05
CA ASP A 55 -3.45 -48.79 -126.60
C ASP A 55 -4.78 -48.61 -125.87
N LEU A 56 -5.62 -47.67 -126.30
CA LEU A 56 -6.96 -47.49 -125.77
C LEU A 56 -7.85 -48.73 -126.02
N ALA A 57 -7.74 -49.37 -127.19
CA ALA A 57 -8.44 -50.63 -127.46
C ALA A 57 -8.00 -51.75 -126.51
N ARG A 58 -6.70 -51.88 -126.20
CA ARG A 58 -6.19 -52.83 -125.19
C ARG A 58 -6.75 -52.54 -123.80
N GLN A 59 -6.71 -51.28 -123.36
CA GLN A 59 -7.24 -50.88 -122.04
C GLN A 59 -8.75 -51.13 -121.91
N LEU A 60 -9.52 -50.86 -122.98
CA LEU A 60 -10.96 -51.07 -123.02
C LEU A 60 -11.30 -52.57 -122.93
N GLU A 61 -10.53 -53.45 -123.58
CA GLU A 61 -10.74 -54.89 -123.51
C GLU A 61 -10.33 -55.48 -122.15
N ILE A 62 -9.26 -54.97 -121.52
CA ILE A 62 -8.92 -55.30 -120.12
C ILE A 62 -10.08 -54.92 -119.19
N ALA A 63 -10.54 -53.67 -119.26
CA ALA A 63 -11.66 -53.19 -118.44
C ALA A 63 -12.97 -53.98 -118.69
N ARG A 64 -13.22 -54.45 -119.92
CA ARG A 64 -14.33 -55.38 -120.20
C ARG A 64 -14.15 -56.71 -119.48
N SER A 65 -12.98 -57.33 -119.58
CA SER A 65 -12.72 -58.60 -118.90
C SER A 65 -12.86 -58.49 -117.37
N GLU A 66 -12.37 -57.40 -116.76
CA GLU A 66 -12.55 -57.10 -115.33
C GLU A 66 -14.03 -56.89 -114.96
N ILE A 67 -14.79 -56.19 -115.81
CA ILE A 67 -16.23 -55.98 -115.61
C ILE A 67 -17.00 -57.30 -115.71
N ASP A 68 -16.68 -58.17 -116.66
CA ASP A 68 -17.37 -59.44 -116.85
C ASP A 68 -16.96 -60.49 -115.79
N ASP A 69 -15.71 -60.47 -115.31
CA ASP A 69 -15.29 -61.23 -114.13
C ASP A 69 -16.00 -60.75 -112.85
N MET A 70 -16.13 -59.44 -112.64
CA MET A 70 -16.90 -58.89 -111.52
C MET A 70 -18.39 -59.21 -111.63
N ARG A 71 -18.98 -59.16 -112.83
CA ARG A 71 -20.36 -59.61 -113.07
C ARG A 71 -20.53 -61.08 -112.75
N GLY A 72 -19.62 -61.94 -113.21
CA GLY A 72 -19.64 -63.37 -112.91
C GLY A 72 -19.48 -63.67 -111.41
N GLN A 73 -18.69 -62.88 -110.68
CA GLN A 73 -18.64 -62.95 -109.21
C GLN A 73 -19.96 -62.52 -108.56
N VAL A 74 -20.54 -61.39 -108.98
CA VAL A 74 -21.84 -60.90 -108.47
C VAL A 74 -22.96 -61.90 -108.75
N GLU A 75 -23.00 -62.49 -109.95
CA GLU A 75 -23.96 -63.54 -110.30
C GLU A 75 -23.81 -64.75 -109.36
N ARG A 76 -22.59 -65.31 -109.24
CA ARG A 76 -22.28 -66.43 -108.32
C ARG A 76 -22.65 -66.14 -106.85
N LEU A 77 -22.54 -64.89 -106.40
CA LEU A 77 -22.87 -64.47 -105.03
C LEU A 77 -24.36 -64.13 -104.82
N SER A 78 -25.10 -63.83 -105.89
CA SER A 78 -26.52 -63.44 -105.85
C SER A 78 -27.47 -64.63 -105.99
N LEU A 79 -27.09 -65.69 -106.71
CA LEU A 79 -27.85 -66.94 -106.73
C LEU A 79 -27.83 -67.62 -105.33
N PRO A 80 -28.88 -68.38 -104.97
CA PRO A 80 -28.83 -69.23 -103.79
C PRO A 80 -27.72 -70.29 -103.98
N PRO A 81 -26.82 -70.48 -102.99
CA PRO A 81 -25.61 -71.27 -103.22
C PRO A 81 -25.92 -72.76 -103.29
N THR A 82 -25.93 -73.29 -104.52
CA THR A 82 -26.10 -74.73 -104.82
C THR A 82 -24.80 -75.52 -104.74
N THR A 83 -23.67 -74.87 -104.46
CA THR A 83 -22.34 -75.50 -104.35
C THR A 83 -21.66 -75.18 -103.01
N LEU A 84 -20.88 -76.14 -102.50
CA LEU A 84 -20.11 -76.01 -101.26
C LEU A 84 -19.09 -74.86 -101.30
N GLU A 85 -18.52 -74.59 -102.48
CA GLU A 85 -17.49 -73.57 -102.66
C GLU A 85 -18.07 -72.15 -102.55
N GLY A 86 -19.23 -71.89 -103.17
CA GLY A 86 -19.95 -70.62 -103.02
C GLY A 86 -20.48 -70.37 -101.61
N LEU A 87 -20.85 -71.43 -100.87
CA LEU A 87 -21.10 -71.35 -99.43
C LEU A 87 -19.84 -70.90 -98.67
N SER A 88 -18.68 -71.47 -98.98
CA SER A 88 -17.42 -71.14 -98.29
C SER A 88 -16.96 -69.71 -98.56
N GLU A 89 -17.04 -69.22 -99.80
CA GLU A 89 -16.65 -67.84 -100.15
C GLU A 89 -17.57 -66.82 -99.47
N ARG A 90 -18.89 -67.07 -99.48
CA ARG A 90 -19.87 -66.21 -98.81
C ARG A 90 -19.67 -66.19 -97.29
N LEU A 91 -19.34 -67.33 -96.68
CA LEU A 91 -18.99 -67.40 -95.25
C LEU A 91 -17.70 -66.64 -94.94
N GLN A 92 -16.67 -66.73 -95.78
CA GLN A 92 -15.42 -65.96 -95.61
C GLN A 92 -15.67 -64.44 -95.73
N ARG A 93 -16.43 -63.99 -96.74
CA ARG A 93 -16.81 -62.57 -96.89
C ARG A 93 -17.66 -62.09 -95.70
N MET A 94 -18.59 -62.90 -95.20
CA MET A 94 -19.42 -62.60 -94.03
C MET A 94 -18.60 -62.53 -92.73
N LEU A 95 -17.68 -63.47 -92.51
CA LEU A 95 -16.77 -63.47 -91.36
C LEU A 95 -15.83 -62.25 -91.38
N ARG A 96 -15.35 -61.86 -92.57
CA ARG A 96 -14.53 -60.65 -92.72
C ARG A 96 -15.34 -59.39 -92.42
N LEU A 97 -16.55 -59.25 -92.99
CA LEU A 97 -17.42 -58.11 -92.69
C LEU A 97 -17.80 -58.03 -91.21
N ALA A 98 -18.05 -59.16 -90.54
CA ALA A 98 -18.29 -59.21 -89.10
C ALA A 98 -17.04 -58.90 -88.26
N GLN A 99 -15.83 -59.20 -88.75
CA GLN A 99 -14.58 -58.76 -88.13
C GLN A 99 -14.39 -57.25 -88.28
N ASP A 100 -14.60 -56.71 -89.49
CA ASP A 100 -14.51 -55.29 -89.79
C ASP A 100 -15.53 -54.50 -88.92
N GLU A 101 -16.80 -54.91 -88.89
CA GLU A 101 -17.86 -54.36 -88.03
C GLU A 101 -17.53 -54.45 -86.53
N ALA A 102 -16.93 -55.56 -86.07
CA ALA A 102 -16.46 -55.70 -84.69
C ALA A 102 -15.27 -54.79 -84.37
N THR A 103 -14.42 -54.46 -85.35
CA THR A 103 -13.34 -53.46 -85.15
C THR A 103 -13.88 -52.04 -85.15
N GLU A 104 -14.85 -51.70 -86.01
CA GLU A 104 -15.53 -50.40 -86.00
C GLU A 104 -16.26 -50.18 -84.66
N THR A 105 -16.99 -51.19 -84.19
CA THR A 105 -17.73 -51.15 -82.91
C THR A 105 -16.78 -50.95 -81.73
N LYS A 106 -15.61 -51.60 -81.72
CA LYS A 106 -14.56 -51.37 -80.71
C LYS A 106 -13.98 -49.96 -80.81
N ALA A 107 -13.61 -49.50 -81.99
CA ALA A 107 -13.05 -48.16 -82.19
C ALA A 107 -14.04 -47.06 -81.76
N ARG A 108 -15.34 -47.22 -82.05
CA ARG A 108 -16.41 -46.34 -81.57
C ARG A 108 -16.51 -46.35 -80.05
N ALA A 109 -16.57 -47.53 -79.42
CA ALA A 109 -16.64 -47.66 -77.96
C ALA A 109 -15.38 -47.13 -77.25
N GLU A 110 -14.19 -47.29 -77.82
CA GLU A 110 -12.93 -46.76 -77.31
C GLU A 110 -12.86 -45.23 -77.43
N ALA A 111 -13.35 -44.65 -78.54
CA ALA A 111 -13.47 -43.21 -78.71
C ALA A 111 -14.49 -42.60 -77.73
N GLU A 112 -15.67 -43.21 -77.57
CA GLU A 112 -16.69 -42.78 -76.60
C GLU A 112 -16.17 -42.88 -75.16
N ALA A 113 -15.50 -43.98 -74.79
CA ALA A 113 -14.84 -44.11 -73.48
C ALA A 113 -13.73 -43.07 -73.29
N GLY A 114 -12.98 -42.73 -74.34
CA GLY A 114 -12.00 -41.65 -74.35
C GLY A 114 -12.63 -40.28 -74.07
N HIS A 115 -13.72 -39.94 -74.77
CA HIS A 115 -14.47 -38.70 -74.55
C HIS A 115 -15.07 -38.61 -73.13
N ILE A 116 -15.61 -39.71 -72.60
CA ILE A 116 -16.16 -39.77 -71.23
C ILE A 116 -15.04 -39.55 -70.19
N ARG A 117 -13.88 -40.20 -70.35
CA ARG A 117 -12.71 -40.01 -69.48
C ARG A 117 -12.19 -38.58 -69.54
N ALA A 118 -11.94 -38.05 -70.74
CA ALA A 118 -11.45 -36.69 -70.93
C ALA A 118 -12.38 -35.65 -70.29
N LYS A 119 -13.70 -35.81 -70.44
CA LYS A 119 -14.68 -34.95 -69.78
C LYS A 119 -14.64 -35.08 -68.25
N ALA A 120 -14.61 -36.32 -67.72
CA ALA A 120 -14.51 -36.54 -66.29
C ALA A 120 -13.23 -35.94 -65.69
N GLU A 121 -12.11 -35.97 -66.43
CA GLU A 121 -10.85 -35.35 -66.05
C GLU A 121 -10.93 -33.81 -66.10
N THR A 122 -11.55 -33.20 -67.11
CA THR A 122 -11.76 -31.74 -67.12
C THR A 122 -12.69 -31.28 -66.00
N ASP A 123 -13.77 -32.02 -65.75
CA ASP A 123 -14.74 -31.69 -64.69
C ASP A 123 -14.10 -31.84 -63.29
N ALA A 124 -13.30 -32.91 -63.07
CA ALA A 124 -12.55 -33.11 -61.84
C ALA A 124 -11.46 -32.05 -61.62
N ASN A 125 -10.74 -31.64 -62.67
CA ASN A 125 -9.71 -30.61 -62.57
C ASN A 125 -10.32 -29.21 -62.34
N ALA A 126 -11.46 -28.90 -62.98
CA ALA A 126 -12.20 -27.67 -62.71
C ALA A 126 -12.73 -27.62 -61.26
N LEU A 127 -13.18 -28.76 -60.71
CA LEU A 127 -13.61 -28.87 -59.32
C LEU A 127 -12.44 -28.71 -58.34
N ARG A 128 -11.27 -29.33 -58.61
CA ARG A 128 -10.04 -29.14 -57.84
C ARG A 128 -9.62 -27.68 -57.79
N ALA A 129 -9.54 -27.01 -58.95
CA ALA A 129 -9.14 -25.61 -59.05
C ALA A 129 -10.05 -24.69 -58.21
N ARG A 130 -11.38 -24.89 -58.26
CA ARG A 130 -12.34 -24.15 -57.44
C ARG A 130 -12.15 -24.39 -55.93
N TYR A 131 -11.86 -25.63 -55.52
CA TYR A 131 -11.58 -25.91 -54.11
C TYR A 131 -10.25 -25.32 -53.64
N GLU A 132 -9.19 -25.34 -54.46
CA GLU A 132 -7.94 -24.66 -54.12
C GLU A 132 -8.12 -23.14 -54.03
N GLU A 133 -8.88 -22.52 -54.93
CA GLU A 133 -9.22 -21.10 -54.88
C GLU A 133 -10.00 -20.75 -53.62
N MET A 134 -11.00 -21.57 -53.26
CA MET A 134 -11.77 -21.39 -52.03
C MET A 134 -10.90 -21.57 -50.77
N LEU A 135 -9.99 -22.54 -50.75
CA LEU A 135 -9.04 -22.75 -49.65
C LEU A 135 -8.08 -21.55 -49.51
N ARG A 136 -7.47 -21.10 -50.61
CA ARG A 136 -6.63 -19.88 -50.63
C ARG A 136 -7.40 -18.65 -50.13
N GLY A 137 -8.66 -18.50 -50.51
CA GLY A 137 -9.54 -17.42 -50.03
C GLY A 137 -9.88 -17.51 -48.53
N LEU A 138 -9.96 -18.73 -47.97
CA LEU A 138 -10.12 -18.94 -46.52
C LEU A 138 -8.81 -18.69 -45.76
N ASP A 139 -7.67 -19.13 -46.29
CA ASP A 139 -6.35 -18.90 -45.70
C ASP A 139 -5.98 -17.41 -45.66
N VAL A 140 -6.28 -16.66 -46.73
CA VAL A 140 -6.12 -15.20 -46.77
C VAL A 140 -6.99 -14.52 -45.72
N ARG A 141 -8.30 -14.79 -45.70
CA ARG A 141 -9.23 -14.24 -44.69
C ARG A 141 -8.82 -14.59 -43.27
N ARG A 142 -8.29 -15.80 -43.06
CA ARG A 142 -7.77 -16.23 -41.76
C ARG A 142 -6.54 -15.41 -41.37
N ALA A 143 -5.59 -15.21 -42.29
CA ALA A 143 -4.39 -14.41 -42.04
C ALA A 143 -4.73 -12.93 -41.77
N GLU A 144 -5.71 -12.37 -42.48
CA GLU A 144 -6.28 -11.03 -42.26
C GLU A 144 -6.90 -10.93 -40.86
N MET A 145 -7.86 -11.79 -40.51
CA MET A 145 -8.50 -11.82 -39.19
C MET A 145 -7.49 -12.06 -38.05
N GLU A 146 -6.50 -12.94 -38.25
CA GLU A 146 -5.43 -13.15 -37.27
C GLU A 146 -4.49 -11.94 -37.15
N ALA A 147 -4.33 -11.12 -38.20
CA ALA A 147 -3.56 -9.88 -38.15
C ALA A 147 -4.33 -8.76 -37.43
N GLU A 148 -5.59 -8.52 -37.80
CA GLU A 148 -6.49 -7.57 -37.12
C GLU A 148 -6.61 -7.90 -35.63
N HIS A 149 -6.82 -9.18 -35.28
CA HIS A 149 -6.92 -9.62 -33.89
C HIS A 149 -5.62 -9.39 -33.12
N ARG A 150 -4.45 -9.63 -33.74
CA ARG A 150 -3.15 -9.30 -33.14
C ARG A 150 -2.97 -7.80 -32.95
N GLU A 151 -3.39 -6.97 -33.90
CA GLU A 151 -3.31 -5.51 -33.79
C GLU A 151 -4.24 -4.97 -32.69
N VAL A 152 -5.48 -5.45 -32.61
CA VAL A 152 -6.44 -5.09 -31.54
C VAL A 152 -5.92 -5.52 -30.17
N ILE A 153 -5.35 -6.73 -30.03
CA ILE A 153 -4.71 -7.16 -28.77
C ILE A 153 -3.47 -6.33 -28.45
N ALA A 154 -2.65 -5.96 -29.44
CA ALA A 154 -1.47 -5.14 -29.22
C ALA A 154 -1.85 -3.73 -28.74
N LYS A 155 -2.85 -3.09 -29.36
CA LYS A 155 -3.40 -1.80 -28.92
C LYS A 155 -4.00 -1.89 -27.52
N ALA A 156 -4.93 -2.83 -27.29
CA ALA A 156 -5.55 -3.00 -25.97
C ALA A 156 -4.54 -3.28 -24.84
N ARG A 157 -3.43 -3.97 -25.13
CA ARG A 157 -2.32 -4.15 -24.18
C ARG A 157 -1.53 -2.86 -23.97
N ALA A 158 -1.19 -2.13 -25.03
CA ALA A 158 -0.50 -0.85 -24.93
C ALA A 158 -1.32 0.18 -24.14
N ASP A 159 -2.61 0.32 -24.47
CA ASP A 159 -3.57 1.19 -23.80
C ASP A 159 -3.72 0.82 -22.32
N ALA A 160 -3.83 -0.48 -22.01
CA ALA A 160 -3.85 -0.96 -20.63
C ALA A 160 -2.57 -0.61 -19.87
N THR A 161 -1.38 -0.81 -20.46
CA THR A 161 -0.11 -0.44 -19.81
C THR A 161 0.04 1.06 -19.62
N ALA A 162 -0.40 1.88 -20.60
CA ALA A 162 -0.39 3.32 -20.48
C ALA A 162 -1.34 3.80 -19.36
N LEU A 163 -2.53 3.20 -19.26
CA LEU A 163 -3.50 3.50 -18.21
C LEU A 163 -3.00 3.08 -16.82
N THR A 164 -2.39 1.91 -16.66
CA THR A 164 -1.81 1.51 -15.36
C THR A 164 -0.67 2.42 -14.96
N THR A 165 0.27 2.72 -15.87
CA THR A 165 1.39 3.62 -15.55
C THR A 165 0.93 5.04 -15.23
N ALA A 166 -0.09 5.57 -15.93
CA ALA A 166 -0.68 6.87 -15.60
C ALA A 166 -1.38 6.87 -14.23
N ALA A 167 -2.11 5.79 -13.89
CA ALA A 167 -2.76 5.64 -12.59
C ALA A 167 -1.75 5.47 -11.44
N GLU A 168 -0.64 4.78 -11.68
CA GLU A 168 0.48 4.65 -10.73
C GLU A 168 1.20 5.99 -10.51
N GLN A 169 1.41 6.77 -11.57
CA GLN A 169 2.03 8.10 -11.48
C GLN A 169 1.15 9.09 -10.71
N GLU A 170 -0.15 9.18 -11.01
CA GLU A 170 -1.06 10.08 -10.28
C GLU A 170 -1.27 9.61 -8.83
N ARG A 171 -1.27 8.29 -8.57
CA ARG A 171 -1.20 7.77 -7.19
C ARG A 171 0.06 8.22 -6.47
N ALA A 172 1.24 8.00 -7.03
CA ALA A 172 2.51 8.38 -6.41
C ALA A 172 2.59 9.89 -6.14
N ARG A 173 2.02 10.71 -7.03
CA ARG A 173 1.89 12.16 -6.85
C ARG A 173 0.95 12.53 -5.70
N LEU A 174 -0.24 11.92 -5.62
CA LEU A 174 -1.20 12.17 -4.54
C LEU A 174 -0.74 11.62 -3.18
N ASP A 175 -0.05 10.48 -3.18
CA ASP A 175 0.57 9.89 -1.99
C ASP A 175 1.68 10.84 -1.47
N ALA A 176 2.57 11.35 -2.35
CA ALA A 176 3.60 12.33 -1.98
C ALA A 176 3.03 13.70 -1.53
N GLU A 177 1.97 14.20 -2.16
CA GLU A 177 1.30 15.44 -1.73
C GLU A 177 0.62 15.26 -0.36
N SER A 178 0.05 14.07 -0.10
CA SER A 178 -0.51 13.70 1.20
C SER A 178 0.56 13.63 2.29
N GLU A 179 1.73 13.04 1.99
CA GLU A 179 2.89 13.02 2.90
C GLU A 179 3.43 14.43 3.18
N GLN A 180 3.58 15.28 2.16
CA GLN A 180 4.01 16.67 2.34
C GLN A 180 3.05 17.47 3.23
N ARG A 181 1.73 17.34 3.00
CA ARG A 181 0.71 17.99 3.84
C ARG A 181 0.73 17.48 5.28
N ARG A 182 0.98 16.18 5.50
CA ARG A 182 1.13 15.60 6.86
C ARG A 182 2.35 16.16 7.57
N ALA A 183 3.51 16.20 6.90
CA ALA A 183 4.74 16.75 7.46
C ALA A 183 4.58 18.25 7.84
N GLN A 184 3.91 19.04 7.00
CA GLN A 184 3.59 20.45 7.30
C GLN A 184 2.70 20.59 8.55
N VAL A 185 1.64 19.78 8.66
CA VAL A 185 0.74 19.79 9.83
C VAL A 185 1.45 19.31 11.10
N GLU A 186 2.40 18.36 10.98
CA GLU A 186 3.22 17.87 12.09
C GLU A 186 4.23 18.94 12.55
N GLU A 187 4.91 19.64 11.62
CA GLU A 187 5.80 20.77 11.91
C GLU A 187 5.05 21.94 12.56
N ASP A 188 3.92 22.38 11.99
CA ASP A 188 3.05 23.42 12.57
C ASP A 188 2.56 23.04 13.97
N PHE A 189 2.21 21.76 14.19
CA PHE A 189 1.77 21.26 15.50
C PHE A 189 2.90 21.20 16.51
N GLU A 190 4.11 20.75 16.13
CA GLU A 190 5.28 20.78 16.99
C GLU A 190 5.65 22.21 17.40
N ILE A 191 5.62 23.17 16.45
CA ILE A 191 5.88 24.60 16.71
C ILE A 191 4.82 25.17 17.68
N ALA A 192 3.53 24.94 17.42
CA ALA A 192 2.45 25.41 18.28
C ALA A 192 2.53 24.79 19.70
N MET A 193 2.83 23.50 19.80
CA MET A 193 3.00 22.81 21.08
C MET A 193 4.32 23.16 21.78
N ALA A 194 5.37 23.58 21.05
CA ALA A 194 6.57 24.17 21.64
C ALA A 194 6.27 25.56 22.23
N SER A 195 5.61 26.45 21.46
CA SER A 195 5.23 27.78 21.96
C SER A 195 4.39 27.67 23.22
N ARG A 196 3.29 26.89 23.17
CA ARG A 196 2.38 26.66 24.30
C ARG A 196 3.08 26.04 25.51
N ARG A 197 4.06 25.15 25.31
CA ARG A 197 4.91 24.64 26.41
C ARG A 197 5.76 25.75 27.02
N THR A 198 6.41 26.59 26.22
CA THR A 198 7.23 27.70 26.76
C THR A 198 6.39 28.77 27.45
N GLU A 199 5.18 29.07 26.95
CA GLU A 199 4.21 29.96 27.58
C GLU A 199 3.73 29.41 28.92
N SER A 200 3.35 28.13 28.97
CA SER A 200 2.93 27.45 30.21
C SER A 200 4.07 27.42 31.24
N MET A 201 5.30 27.15 30.82
CA MET A 201 6.49 27.19 31.70
C MET A 201 6.79 28.60 32.21
N ARG A 202 6.60 29.65 31.40
CA ARG A 202 6.73 31.05 31.84
C ARG A 202 5.64 31.39 32.86
N ALA A 203 4.38 31.06 32.58
CA ALA A 203 3.27 31.32 33.50
C ALA A 203 3.45 30.60 34.85
N LEU A 204 3.94 29.35 34.85
CA LEU A 204 4.30 28.63 36.08
C LEU A 204 5.47 29.31 36.81
N ALA A 205 6.54 29.68 36.11
CA ALA A 205 7.69 30.37 36.72
C ALA A 205 7.31 31.75 37.28
N GLU A 206 6.40 32.48 36.64
CA GLU A 206 5.83 33.74 37.13
C GLU A 206 4.91 33.52 38.34
N GLN A 207 4.10 32.45 38.35
CA GLN A 207 3.28 32.07 39.51
C GLN A 207 4.15 31.63 40.70
N GLU A 208 5.22 30.88 40.47
CA GLU A 208 6.20 30.49 41.51
C GLU A 208 6.97 31.70 42.03
N ALA A 209 7.46 32.58 41.14
CA ALA A 209 8.20 33.78 41.53
C ALA A 209 7.32 34.77 42.31
N THR A 210 6.08 34.99 41.88
CA THR A 210 5.12 35.83 42.63
C THR A 210 4.78 35.19 43.96
N SER A 211 4.40 33.91 44.01
CA SER A 211 4.09 33.20 45.26
C SER A 211 5.27 33.20 46.25
N LYS A 212 6.50 33.04 45.75
CA LYS A 212 7.73 33.12 46.55
C LYS A 212 7.97 34.53 47.08
N ALA A 213 7.88 35.56 46.24
CA ALA A 213 8.01 36.95 46.68
C ALA A 213 6.93 37.33 47.72
N ASP A 214 5.73 36.78 47.58
CA ASP A 214 4.60 36.92 48.51
C ASP A 214 4.87 36.21 49.85
N ALA A 215 5.44 35.00 49.82
CA ALA A 215 5.86 34.27 51.01
C ALA A 215 7.03 34.99 51.72
N GLU A 216 8.05 35.42 50.99
CA GLU A 216 9.18 36.20 51.49
C GLU A 216 8.71 37.55 52.07
N ARG A 217 7.66 38.18 51.51
CA ARG A 217 7.06 39.38 52.09
C ARG A 217 6.38 39.06 53.42
N ARG A 218 5.49 38.06 53.48
CA ARG A 218 4.83 37.65 54.74
C ARG A 218 5.84 37.24 55.83
N VAL A 219 6.92 36.56 55.47
CA VAL A 219 8.00 36.19 56.42
C VAL A 219 8.75 37.43 56.91
N ARG A 220 9.05 38.41 56.06
CA ARG A 220 9.64 39.70 56.48
C ARG A 220 8.69 40.47 57.39
N GLU A 221 7.43 40.64 57.01
CA GLU A 221 6.40 41.33 57.80
C GLU A 221 6.24 40.66 59.18
N ALA A 222 6.12 39.34 59.23
CA ALA A 222 5.99 38.59 60.48
C ALA A 222 7.26 38.61 61.36
N THR A 223 8.46 38.56 60.75
CA THR A 223 9.72 38.65 61.52
C THR A 223 10.01 40.07 61.99
N GLU A 224 9.63 41.10 61.24
CA GLU A 224 9.60 42.49 61.73
C GLU A 224 8.62 42.64 62.89
N GLU A 225 7.37 42.21 62.74
CA GLU A 225 6.36 42.36 63.79
C GLU A 225 6.71 41.56 65.06
N ALA A 226 7.27 40.35 64.92
CA ALA A 226 7.83 39.59 66.04
C ALA A 226 9.02 40.31 66.70
N ASN A 227 9.88 40.97 65.93
CA ASN A 227 10.97 41.78 66.49
C ASN A 227 10.48 43.06 67.17
N ARG A 228 9.41 43.71 66.66
CA ARG A 228 8.73 44.84 67.32
C ARG A 228 8.16 44.37 68.66
N ARG A 229 7.27 43.37 68.68
CA ARG A 229 6.73 42.77 69.92
C ARG A 229 7.82 42.37 70.92
N ARG A 230 8.92 41.78 70.45
CA ARG A 230 10.07 41.41 71.29
C ARG A 230 10.82 42.63 71.83
N HIS A 231 10.98 43.69 71.04
CA HIS A 231 11.57 44.95 71.48
C HIS A 231 10.69 45.67 72.50
N ASP A 232 9.39 45.73 72.26
CA ASP A 232 8.39 46.34 73.14
C ASP A 232 8.34 45.59 74.48
N ALA A 233 8.22 44.26 74.44
CA ALA A 233 8.23 43.42 75.65
C ALA A 233 9.57 43.47 76.41
N LEU A 234 10.72 43.59 75.72
CA LEU A 234 12.02 43.81 76.37
C LEU A 234 12.11 45.21 76.99
N THR A 235 11.49 46.22 76.39
CA THR A 235 11.48 47.60 76.90
C THR A 235 10.54 47.72 78.10
N GLU A 236 9.36 47.11 78.05
CA GLU A 236 8.45 47.04 79.20
C GLU A 236 9.06 46.19 80.33
N SER A 237 9.67 45.04 80.03
CA SER A 237 10.37 44.22 81.02
C SER A 237 11.50 44.99 81.70
N LYS A 238 12.30 45.76 80.93
CA LYS A 238 13.32 46.67 81.49
C LYS A 238 12.69 47.76 82.35
N ALA A 239 11.60 48.39 81.91
CA ALA A 239 10.93 49.44 82.68
C ALA A 239 10.39 48.89 84.01
N ARG A 240 9.71 47.73 83.99
CA ARG A 240 9.23 47.04 85.21
C ARG A 240 10.38 46.61 86.12
N LEU A 241 11.52 46.16 85.57
CA LEU A 241 12.72 45.85 86.35
C LEU A 241 13.36 47.11 86.96
N GLN A 242 13.39 48.22 86.23
CA GLN A 242 13.86 49.51 86.75
C GLN A 242 12.94 50.01 87.87
N GLU A 243 11.63 50.05 87.65
CA GLU A 243 10.63 50.41 88.66
C GLU A 243 10.73 49.53 89.90
N ALA A 244 10.80 48.20 89.75
CA ALA A 244 10.99 47.28 90.86
C ALA A 244 12.34 47.48 91.59
N SER A 245 13.41 47.83 90.87
CA SER A 245 14.71 48.15 91.47
C SER A 245 14.70 49.50 92.21
N GLU A 246 13.98 50.49 91.69
CA GLU A 246 13.78 51.79 92.33
C GLU A 246 12.89 51.68 93.56
N GLU A 247 11.83 50.88 93.52
CA GLU A 247 11.03 50.53 94.69
C GLU A 247 11.86 49.75 95.72
N ALA A 248 12.66 48.77 95.30
CA ALA A 248 13.53 48.03 96.21
C ALA A 248 14.55 48.96 96.88
N HIS A 249 15.19 49.84 96.11
CA HIS A 249 16.06 50.88 96.64
C HIS A 249 15.32 51.88 97.53
N ARG A 250 14.06 52.22 97.24
CA ARG A 250 13.21 53.09 98.07
C ARG A 250 12.89 52.43 99.41
N ARG A 251 12.41 51.18 99.40
CA ARG A 251 12.14 50.37 100.61
C ARG A 251 13.40 50.16 101.44
N VAL A 252 14.56 49.93 100.80
CA VAL A 252 15.85 49.84 101.50
C VAL A 252 16.24 51.17 102.13
N ARG A 253 16.08 52.32 101.45
CA ARG A 253 16.31 53.65 102.04
C ARG A 253 15.36 53.91 103.21
N GLU A 254 14.07 53.69 103.04
CA GLU A 254 13.04 53.86 104.08
C GLU A 254 13.32 52.99 105.31
N ALA A 255 13.67 51.71 105.13
CA ALA A 255 14.07 50.81 106.21
C ALA A 255 15.40 51.24 106.87
N THR A 256 16.36 51.75 106.09
CA THR A 256 17.64 52.28 106.62
C THR A 256 17.42 53.56 107.42
N ASP A 257 16.55 54.46 106.96
CA ASP A 257 16.17 55.67 107.68
C ASP A 257 15.36 55.35 108.93
N GLU A 258 14.47 54.36 108.90
CA GLU A 258 13.77 53.91 110.11
C GLU A 258 14.72 53.25 111.10
N ALA A 259 15.67 52.42 110.64
CA ALA A 259 16.74 51.89 111.47
C ALA A 259 17.59 53.00 112.08
N ASN A 260 17.99 54.01 111.30
CA ASN A 260 18.73 55.19 111.78
C ASN A 260 17.93 56.02 112.79
N ARG A 261 16.61 56.17 112.61
CA ARG A 261 15.72 56.81 113.59
C ARG A 261 15.63 56.00 114.88
N ARG A 262 15.46 54.67 114.79
CA ARG A 262 15.43 53.75 115.94
C ARG A 262 16.77 53.76 116.71
N ILE A 263 17.90 53.73 116.01
CA ILE A 263 19.25 53.85 116.57
C ILE A 263 19.46 55.22 117.23
N SER A 264 19.04 56.31 116.58
CA SER A 264 19.15 57.67 117.13
C SER A 264 18.32 57.84 118.40
N HIS A 265 17.08 57.35 118.41
CA HIS A 265 16.22 57.35 119.59
C HIS A 265 16.77 56.45 120.72
N ALA A 266 17.37 55.30 120.39
CA ALA A 266 18.07 54.47 121.36
C ALA A 266 19.31 55.18 121.94
N ALA A 267 20.11 55.85 121.10
CA ALA A 267 21.26 56.64 121.52
C ALA A 267 20.86 57.83 122.40
N GLN A 268 19.75 58.51 122.08
CA GLN A 268 19.15 59.56 122.91
C GLN A 268 18.68 59.01 124.27
N ARG A 269 18.02 57.83 124.30
CA ARG A 269 17.65 57.15 125.57
C ARG A 269 18.88 56.78 126.39
N VAL A 270 19.95 56.26 125.78
CA VAL A 270 21.22 55.96 126.46
C VAL A 270 21.90 57.23 126.98
N ALA A 271 21.85 58.34 126.22
CA ALA A 271 22.36 59.64 126.67
C ALA A 271 21.56 60.21 127.85
N ALA A 272 20.23 60.10 127.82
CA ALA A 272 19.36 60.51 128.92
C ALA A 272 19.60 59.67 130.18
N LEU A 273 19.76 58.35 130.05
CA LEU A 273 20.13 57.45 131.16
C LEU A 273 21.52 57.79 131.73
N ARG A 274 22.50 58.12 130.87
CA ARG A 274 23.81 58.62 131.31
C ARG A 274 23.70 59.95 132.06
N GLN A 275 22.91 60.91 131.59
CA GLN A 275 22.66 62.16 132.30
C GLN A 275 21.97 61.93 133.66
N LEU A 276 21.00 61.01 133.74
CA LEU A 276 20.35 60.64 135.00
C LEU A 276 21.36 60.05 135.99
N ARG A 277 22.24 59.14 135.52
CA ARG A 277 23.34 58.57 136.33
C ARG A 277 24.27 59.65 136.87
N THR A 278 24.66 60.62 136.04
CA THR A 278 25.51 61.75 136.46
C THR A 278 24.80 62.66 137.47
N ARG A 279 23.49 62.88 137.33
CA ARG A 279 22.69 63.66 138.27
C ARG A 279 22.64 62.99 139.66
N VAL A 280 22.32 61.70 139.71
CA VAL A 280 22.34 60.90 140.96
C VAL A 280 23.74 60.87 141.58
N ALA A 281 24.79 60.68 140.78
CA ALA A 281 26.18 60.67 141.25
C ALA A 281 26.64 62.04 141.82
N ASN A 282 26.03 63.15 141.40
CA ASN A 282 26.30 64.47 141.98
C ASN A 282 25.48 64.72 143.26
N GLN A 283 24.20 64.31 143.29
CA GLN A 283 23.35 64.40 144.49
C GLN A 283 23.95 63.61 145.67
N LEU A 284 24.51 62.42 145.42
CA LEU A 284 25.21 61.63 146.44
C LEU A 284 26.50 62.27 146.98
N ARG A 285 27.14 63.19 146.24
CA ARG A 285 28.28 63.97 146.78
C ARG A 285 27.81 65.15 147.63
N GLN A 286 26.75 65.85 147.21
CA GLN A 286 26.19 66.98 147.96
C GLN A 286 25.60 66.55 149.32
N ALA A 287 24.95 65.38 149.37
CA ALA A 287 24.51 64.79 150.64
C ALA A 287 25.67 64.44 151.59
N ARG A 288 26.88 64.18 151.05
CA ARG A 288 28.05 63.78 151.85
C ARG A 288 28.86 64.95 152.41
N SER A 289 28.86 66.12 151.76
CA SER A 289 29.50 67.32 152.33
C SER A 289 28.71 67.91 153.49
N LEU A 290 27.37 67.94 153.39
CA LEU A 290 26.48 68.50 154.42
C LEU A 290 26.46 67.71 155.75
N ILE A 291 27.12 66.55 155.81
CA ILE A 291 27.22 65.70 157.01
C ILE A 291 28.57 65.91 157.74
N GLN A 292 29.54 66.63 157.16
CA GLN A 292 30.85 66.87 157.79
C GLN A 292 30.97 68.21 158.56
N ASP A 293 30.09 69.17 158.33
CA ASP A 293 30.23 70.55 158.87
C ASP A 293 29.42 70.81 160.17
N ALA A 294 28.79 69.78 160.78
CA ALA A 294 27.82 69.97 161.86
C ALA A 294 27.77 68.86 162.94
N ASP A 295 28.91 68.27 163.34
CA ASP A 295 28.98 67.29 164.45
C ASP A 295 30.16 67.54 165.40
N VAL A 296 30.14 68.69 166.09
CA VAL A 296 30.98 68.98 167.27
C VAL A 296 30.17 69.81 168.27
N VAL A 297 29.31 69.16 169.07
CA VAL A 297 28.86 69.55 170.44
C VAL A 297 27.69 68.64 170.88
N LEU A 298 27.89 67.90 171.99
CA LEU A 298 26.87 67.22 172.82
C LEU A 298 26.00 66.10 172.18
N THR A 299 25.62 64.99 172.83
CA THR A 299 26.21 64.10 173.87
C THR A 299 25.26 62.90 174.08
N ASN A 300 25.79 61.77 174.57
CA ASN A 300 25.08 60.75 175.38
C ASN A 300 23.76 60.13 174.83
N ALA A 301 23.82 58.91 174.28
CA ALA A 301 23.03 57.76 174.77
C ALA A 301 23.23 56.46 173.95
N THR A 302 23.80 55.45 174.59
CA THR A 302 23.54 54.01 174.39
C THR A 302 22.13 53.62 174.88
N PRO A 303 21.56 52.41 174.58
CA PRO A 303 21.92 51.40 173.56
C PRO A 303 20.68 50.66 172.91
N VAL A 304 20.94 49.50 172.27
CA VAL A 304 20.27 48.19 172.54
C VAL A 304 18.99 47.71 171.78
N LEU A 305 19.06 46.42 171.34
CA LEU A 305 17.98 45.42 171.09
C LEU A 305 16.90 45.67 169.99
N ASP A 306 16.24 44.66 169.39
CA ASP A 306 16.62 43.26 168.99
C ASP A 306 15.56 42.71 167.96
N PRO A 307 15.42 41.40 167.58
CA PRO A 307 15.11 41.04 166.18
C PRO A 307 13.91 40.06 166.00
N LEU A 308 13.93 39.25 164.92
CA LEU A 308 13.07 38.06 164.63
C LEU A 308 11.60 38.33 164.20
N PRO A 309 10.89 37.35 163.58
CA PRO A 309 11.34 36.21 162.74
C PRO A 309 10.43 35.85 161.53
N GLU A 310 10.79 34.77 160.81
CA GLU A 310 9.95 33.67 160.25
C GLU A 310 8.70 33.99 159.38
N GLU A 311 8.73 33.64 158.09
CA GLU A 311 8.32 32.35 157.48
C GLU A 311 6.81 32.22 157.15
N ARG A 312 6.50 31.88 155.88
CA ARG A 312 5.73 30.68 155.48
C ARG A 312 5.45 30.59 153.98
N THR A 313 5.80 29.44 153.40
CA THR A 313 5.07 28.76 152.30
C THR A 313 4.05 27.78 152.96
N PRO A 314 3.29 26.90 152.25
CA PRO A 314 3.10 26.69 150.80
C PRO A 314 1.60 26.55 150.36
N GLN A 315 1.36 26.25 149.06
CA GLN A 315 0.21 25.47 148.51
C GLN A 315 -1.24 26.04 148.72
N ASP A 316 -2.31 25.58 148.06
CA ASP A 316 -2.50 24.55 147.01
C ASP A 316 -3.69 24.88 146.05
N GLU A 317 -3.99 23.96 145.13
CA GLU A 317 -5.26 23.69 144.41
C GLU A 317 -5.75 24.60 143.26
N ALA A 318 -6.38 23.92 142.28
CA ALA A 318 -7.16 24.45 141.16
C ALA A 318 -8.59 23.87 141.22
N PRO A 319 -9.53 24.23 140.32
CA PRO A 319 -10.04 23.15 139.44
C PRO A 319 -10.67 23.55 138.08
N THR A 320 -10.47 22.69 137.06
CA THR A 320 -11.40 22.38 135.92
C THR A 320 -11.75 23.48 134.90
N LYS A 321 -12.14 23.27 133.62
CA LYS A 321 -12.46 22.13 132.70
C LYS A 321 -11.82 22.46 131.30
N LYS A 322 -11.68 21.64 130.23
CA LYS A 322 -11.91 20.22 129.88
C LYS A 322 -11.10 19.85 128.58
N VAL A 323 -10.88 18.55 128.32
CA VAL A 323 -10.98 17.78 127.03
C VAL A 323 -10.57 18.39 125.66
N THR A 324 -10.01 17.67 124.66
CA THR A 324 -8.89 16.70 124.46
C THR A 324 -8.91 16.17 122.99
N PRO A 325 -7.83 15.54 122.43
CA PRO A 325 -7.74 15.02 121.05
C PRO A 325 -7.73 13.45 121.04
N PRO A 326 -6.95 12.64 120.27
CA PRO A 326 -6.37 12.66 118.90
C PRO A 326 -6.47 11.31 118.06
N LYS A 327 -5.93 11.29 116.82
CA LYS A 327 -5.09 10.19 116.18
C LYS A 327 -5.69 8.93 115.46
N VAL A 328 -4.93 8.45 114.44
CA VAL A 328 -4.88 7.10 113.74
C VAL A 328 -5.94 6.75 112.66
N THR A 329 -5.51 6.00 111.63
CA THR A 329 -6.21 5.54 110.38
C THR A 329 -6.68 4.06 110.48
N THR A 330 -7.03 3.21 109.47
CA THR A 330 -6.53 2.95 108.08
C THR A 330 -7.41 1.88 107.35
N VAL A 331 -7.13 1.59 106.05
CA VAL A 331 -7.45 0.36 105.23
C VAL A 331 -8.64 0.35 104.21
N SER A 332 -8.24 0.15 102.93
CA SER A 332 -8.79 -0.59 101.77
C SER A 332 -10.26 -0.67 101.28
N GLN A 333 -10.38 -0.50 99.94
CA GLN A 333 -11.16 -1.28 98.92
C GLN A 333 -12.71 -1.20 98.89
N THR A 334 -13.40 -1.26 97.73
CA THR A 334 -12.94 -1.32 96.31
C THR A 334 -13.55 -0.16 95.45
N GLU A 335 -14.28 -0.22 94.31
CA GLU A 335 -14.76 -1.28 93.39
C GLU A 335 -14.99 -0.76 91.93
N ALA A 336 -16.10 -1.12 91.26
CA ALA A 336 -16.39 -0.89 89.83
C ALA A 336 -17.17 0.44 89.56
N ALA A 337 -17.31 0.98 88.34
CA ALA A 337 -17.15 0.42 86.98
C ALA A 337 -16.88 1.54 85.92
N GLY A 338 -16.58 1.18 84.66
CA GLY A 338 -16.93 2.05 83.50
C GLY A 338 -15.86 2.47 82.48
N GLY A 339 -15.12 1.53 81.87
CA GLY A 339 -14.69 1.55 80.44
C GLY A 339 -13.83 2.71 79.85
N PRO A 340 -12.65 2.43 79.25
CA PRO A 340 -11.90 3.42 78.48
C PRO A 340 -12.46 3.62 77.05
N PRO A 341 -12.32 4.81 76.44
CA PRO A 341 -12.57 5.03 75.02
C PRO A 341 -11.47 4.43 74.14
N LYS A 342 -11.82 4.13 72.87
CA LYS A 342 -10.98 3.39 71.92
C LYS A 342 -10.06 4.28 71.08
N GLU A 343 -8.89 3.76 70.72
CA GLU A 343 -8.36 3.91 69.36
C GLU A 343 -8.97 2.78 68.51
N PRO A 344 -9.39 3.06 67.26
CA PRO A 344 -8.53 2.63 66.15
C PRO A 344 -8.54 3.58 64.94
N TRP A 345 -7.42 3.60 64.20
CA TRP A 345 -7.42 3.96 62.78
C TRP A 345 -6.60 2.92 62.02
N GLU A 346 -7.26 2.16 61.17
CA GLU A 346 -6.63 1.29 60.17
C GLU A 346 -7.65 1.15 59.02
N PRO A 347 -7.27 1.40 57.75
CA PRO A 347 -8.22 1.43 56.65
C PRO A 347 -8.65 0.02 56.23
N ALA A 348 -9.90 -0.12 55.81
CA ALA A 348 -10.40 -1.38 55.24
C ALA A 348 -9.78 -1.64 53.86
N GLU A 349 -9.43 -2.91 53.59
CA GLU A 349 -9.15 -3.41 52.25
C GLU A 349 -10.43 -3.44 51.39
N PRO A 350 -10.33 -3.33 50.05
CA PRO A 350 -11.50 -3.29 49.17
C PRO A 350 -12.14 -4.67 48.99
N ASP A 351 -13.48 -4.69 48.90
CA ASP A 351 -14.28 -5.88 48.65
C ASP A 351 -14.28 -6.23 47.14
N GLU A 352 -13.80 -7.41 46.75
CA GLU A 352 -13.76 -7.87 45.35
C GLU A 352 -15.14 -8.30 44.83
N ALA A 353 -16.04 -7.34 44.63
CA ALA A 353 -17.32 -7.55 43.97
C ALA A 353 -17.14 -7.71 42.45
N ALA A 354 -16.96 -8.96 41.98
CA ALA A 354 -16.86 -9.27 40.57
C ALA A 354 -18.22 -9.22 39.85
N GLU A 355 -18.41 -8.28 38.91
CA GLU A 355 -19.53 -8.32 37.96
C GLU A 355 -19.09 -7.90 36.54
N THR A 356 -18.90 -8.90 35.67
CA THR A 356 -18.50 -8.71 34.27
C THR A 356 -19.70 -8.37 33.39
N ILE A 357 -19.85 -7.11 32.99
CA ILE A 357 -20.88 -6.68 32.03
C ILE A 357 -20.39 -6.96 30.59
N GLU A 358 -20.96 -7.97 29.94
CA GLU A 358 -20.70 -8.25 28.52
C GLU A 358 -21.29 -7.19 27.59
N VAL A 359 -20.56 -6.87 26.50
CA VAL A 359 -21.01 -5.92 25.47
C VAL A 359 -21.68 -6.69 24.30
N PRO A 360 -22.97 -6.47 24.00
CA PRO A 360 -23.64 -7.13 22.89
C PRO A 360 -23.17 -6.56 21.53
N LYS A 361 -22.78 -7.46 20.61
CA LYS A 361 -22.39 -7.12 19.24
C LYS A 361 -23.62 -6.81 18.36
N PRO A 362 -23.53 -5.89 17.38
CA PRO A 362 -24.60 -5.63 16.43
C PRO A 362 -24.70 -6.74 15.37
N THR A 363 -25.93 -7.10 14.98
CA THR A 363 -26.22 -8.02 13.87
C THR A 363 -26.38 -7.27 12.52
N PRO A 364 -26.10 -7.94 11.37
CA PRO A 364 -25.98 -7.26 10.08
C PRO A 364 -27.30 -7.03 9.34
N ASN A 365 -27.24 -6.14 8.34
CA ASN A 365 -28.34 -5.72 7.47
C ASN A 365 -29.13 -6.86 6.80
N ARG A 366 -30.44 -6.64 6.67
CA ARG A 366 -31.22 -7.06 5.50
C ARG A 366 -32.07 -5.89 5.00
N ARG A 367 -31.93 -5.55 3.72
CA ARG A 367 -32.91 -4.79 2.93
C ARG A 367 -33.34 -5.67 1.73
N PRO A 368 -34.54 -5.45 1.18
CA PRO A 368 -35.03 -6.17 0.00
C PRO A 368 -34.27 -5.78 -1.27
#